data_AF-A0A925CBU4-F1
#
_entry.id   AF-A0A925CBU4-F1
#
_cell.length_a   1.000
_cell.length_b   1.000
_cell.length_c   1.000
_cell.angle_alpha   90.00
_cell.angle_beta   90.00
_cell.angle_gamma   90.00
#
_symmetry.space_group_name_H-M   'P 1'
#
loop_
_entity.id
_entity.type
_entity.pdbx_description
1 polymer ?
#
loop_
_entity_poly.entity_id
_entity_poly.type
_entity_poly.pdbx_seq_one_letter_code
_entity_poly.pdbx_strand_id
1 'polypeptide(L)'
;MNPDILERVLSCDRLPSLPAVALRVIELTQDKNVNLKELAKVIENDQGLTAKILRTVNSSFYGLRQRCASINQAIVMLGLSAVKTLALGFSLVAAISEKGSEGFDYTSYWRRGLYSGIAARLVARVVKTGFEEESFLGGLLQDVGMVAMHEALGNEYRVILAACKHDQAALPKLELQAFETQHADIGAMLARRWKLPEELVMPIKYHDRPTAAPSSHTAIVRAVGLGNIAADVLLSSEPAGPLGRYYGRAEQWFGLGSMQADDVLRSITQASREVARLLQLDTGSPVDAEGVLKKANKRLLAMTIPGERLGAPLSIEEKDVVCGVANRTTFDQSLVISFEQARAGAGPLSLVIFEIDGLDSINLEHTQATGDAVLRWLARMLENQFRAAAGTVYRFGGAQLAVLLQRTD
;
A
#
# COMPACT_ATOMS: atom_id res chain seq x y z
N MET A 1 -11.43 -20.10 12.96
CA MET A 1 -11.13 -20.75 11.66
C MET A 1 -11.97 -22.00 11.61
N ASN A 2 -12.91 -22.07 10.67
CA ASN A 2 -13.80 -23.21 10.50
C ASN A 2 -12.96 -24.47 10.12
N PRO A 3 -13.00 -25.54 10.94
CA PRO A 3 -12.19 -26.74 10.70
C PRO A 3 -12.59 -27.50 9.42
N ASP A 4 -13.87 -27.47 9.04
CA ASP A 4 -14.38 -28.20 7.86
C ASP A 4 -13.85 -27.58 6.56
N ILE A 5 -13.84 -26.24 6.48
CA ILE A 5 -13.27 -25.52 5.34
C ILE A 5 -11.77 -25.78 5.23
N LEU A 6 -11.07 -25.83 6.36
CA LEU A 6 -9.65 -26.15 6.39
C LEU A 6 -9.37 -27.55 5.86
N GLU A 7 -10.14 -28.55 6.30
CA GLU A 7 -10.01 -29.93 5.86
C GLU A 7 -10.24 -30.04 4.35
N ARG A 8 -11.31 -29.44 3.82
CA ARG A 8 -11.61 -29.40 2.38
C ARG A 8 -10.49 -28.79 1.56
N VAL A 9 -9.88 -27.71 2.04
CA VAL A 9 -8.72 -27.09 1.38
C VAL A 9 -7.52 -28.03 1.44
N LEU A 10 -7.20 -28.60 2.61
CA LEU A 10 -6.03 -29.44 2.80
C LEU A 10 -6.08 -30.75 1.99
N SER A 11 -7.28 -31.30 1.78
CA SER A 11 -7.55 -32.51 1.00
C SER A 11 -7.70 -32.25 -0.51
N CYS A 12 -7.60 -31.00 -0.97
CA CYS A 12 -7.79 -30.68 -2.37
C CYS A 12 -6.54 -31.02 -3.21
N ASP A 13 -6.65 -32.04 -4.07
CA ASP A 13 -5.57 -32.49 -4.97
C ASP A 13 -5.20 -31.46 -6.06
N ARG A 14 -6.11 -30.50 -6.31
CA ARG A 14 -5.91 -29.44 -7.30
C ARG A 14 -5.10 -28.26 -6.76
N LEU A 15 -4.73 -28.25 -5.47
CA LEU A 15 -3.88 -27.18 -4.94
C LEU A 15 -2.50 -27.15 -5.63
N PRO A 16 -1.95 -25.95 -5.88
CA PRO A 16 -0.60 -25.83 -6.40
C PRO A 16 0.42 -26.44 -5.42
N SER A 17 1.38 -27.19 -5.95
CA SER A 17 2.50 -27.77 -5.22
C SER A 17 3.80 -27.12 -5.68
N LEU A 18 4.77 -26.90 -4.79
CA LEU A 18 6.06 -26.39 -5.24
C LEU A 18 6.78 -27.44 -6.10
N PRO A 19 7.34 -27.03 -7.25
CA PRO A 19 8.30 -27.84 -7.98
C PRO A 19 9.51 -28.22 -7.13
N ALA A 20 10.12 -29.36 -7.43
CA ALA A 20 11.28 -29.88 -6.71
C ALA A 20 12.45 -28.90 -6.64
N VAL A 21 12.68 -28.12 -7.71
CA VAL A 21 13.73 -27.08 -7.74
C VAL A 21 13.51 -26.02 -6.66
N ALA A 22 12.26 -25.60 -6.44
CA ALA A 22 11.93 -24.56 -5.48
C ALA A 22 12.01 -25.08 -4.04
N LEU A 23 11.57 -26.32 -3.79
CA LEU A 23 11.79 -26.99 -2.50
C LEU A 23 13.29 -27.10 -2.19
N ARG A 24 14.11 -27.46 -3.17
CA ARG A 24 15.56 -27.56 -2.99
C ARG A 24 16.20 -26.20 -2.70
N VAL A 25 15.74 -25.13 -3.34
CA VAL A 25 16.16 -23.74 -3.05
C VAL A 25 15.83 -23.37 -1.60
N ILE A 26 14.65 -23.74 -1.09
CA ILE A 26 14.28 -23.50 0.33
C ILE A 26 15.22 -24.26 1.26
N GLU A 27 15.40 -25.57 1.03
CA GLU A 27 16.26 -26.42 1.87
C GLU A 27 17.69 -25.90 1.95
N LEU A 28 18.29 -25.57 0.81
CA LEU A 28 19.67 -25.09 0.74
C LEU A 28 19.87 -23.73 1.39
N THR A 29 18.83 -22.91 1.47
CA THR A 29 18.90 -21.56 2.06
C THR A 29 18.52 -21.52 3.54
N GLN A 30 17.99 -22.62 4.09
CA GLN A 30 17.76 -22.78 5.53
C GLN A 30 19.02 -23.22 6.29
N ASP A 31 20.03 -23.75 5.60
CA ASP A 31 21.32 -24.09 6.22
C ASP A 31 22.10 -22.80 6.57
N LYS A 32 22.70 -22.76 7.76
CA LYS A 32 23.54 -21.62 8.19
C LYS A 32 24.82 -21.51 7.34
N ASN A 33 25.26 -22.60 6.71
CA ASN A 33 26.42 -22.65 5.84
C ASN A 33 25.99 -22.85 4.37
N VAL A 34 25.20 -21.92 3.84
CA VAL A 34 24.70 -21.99 2.45
C VAL A 34 25.86 -22.12 1.47
N ASN A 35 25.89 -23.24 0.73
CA ASN A 35 26.81 -23.39 -0.39
C ASN A 35 26.24 -22.69 -1.64
N LEU A 36 26.67 -21.45 -1.88
CA LEU A 36 26.21 -20.62 -3.00
C LEU A 36 26.40 -21.31 -4.36
N LYS A 37 27.47 -22.10 -4.53
CA LYS A 37 27.74 -22.84 -5.77
C LYS A 37 26.73 -23.97 -5.98
N GLU A 38 26.35 -24.67 -4.91
CA GLU A 38 25.34 -25.72 -4.98
C GLU A 38 23.96 -25.13 -5.31
N LEU A 39 23.59 -24.01 -4.69
CA LEU A 39 22.35 -23.32 -5.02
C LEU A 39 22.31 -22.85 -6.48
N ALA A 40 23.39 -22.23 -6.95
CA ALA A 40 23.49 -21.82 -8.35
C ALA A 40 23.32 -23.01 -9.28
N LYS A 41 23.97 -24.15 -8.98
CA LYS A 41 23.85 -25.39 -9.77
C LYS A 41 22.43 -25.94 -9.79
N VAL A 42 21.72 -25.91 -8.65
CA VAL A 42 20.32 -26.34 -8.57
C VAL A 42 19.43 -25.52 -9.49
N ILE A 43 19.61 -24.20 -9.50
CA ILE A 43 18.86 -23.29 -10.38
C ILE A 43 19.28 -23.51 -11.85
N GLU A 44 20.57 -23.62 -12.13
CA GLU A 44 21.15 -23.81 -13.47
C GLU A 44 20.72 -25.12 -14.14
N ASN A 45 20.37 -26.16 -13.36
CA ASN A 45 19.80 -27.39 -13.87
C ASN A 45 18.40 -27.20 -14.48
N ASP A 46 17.66 -26.17 -14.07
CA ASP A 46 16.41 -25.75 -14.70
C ASP A 46 16.69 -24.61 -15.68
N GLN A 47 16.79 -24.96 -16.97
CA GLN A 47 17.09 -24.00 -18.03
C GLN A 47 16.02 -22.90 -18.17
N GLY A 48 14.75 -23.26 -17.95
CA GLY A 48 13.64 -22.32 -18.03
C GLY A 48 13.69 -21.28 -16.92
N LEU A 49 13.91 -21.73 -15.68
CA LEU A 49 14.06 -20.90 -14.51
C LEU A 49 15.31 -20.01 -14.62
N THR A 50 16.43 -20.58 -15.04
CA THR A 50 17.69 -19.85 -15.26
C THR A 50 17.52 -18.72 -16.26
N ALA A 51 16.90 -19.02 -17.41
CA ALA A 51 16.64 -18.02 -18.43
C ALA A 51 15.72 -16.90 -17.93
N LYS A 52 14.68 -17.24 -17.15
CA LYS A 52 13.76 -16.25 -16.54
C LYS A 52 14.50 -15.34 -15.55
N ILE A 53 15.30 -15.91 -14.64
CA ILE A 53 16.10 -15.14 -13.68
C ILE A 53 17.07 -14.22 -14.42
N LEU A 54 17.92 -14.74 -15.32
CA LEU A 54 18.91 -13.92 -16.02
C LEU A 54 18.25 -12.81 -16.86
N ARG A 55 17.11 -13.08 -17.51
CA ARG A 55 16.39 -12.07 -18.27
C ARG A 55 15.86 -10.96 -17.37
N THR A 56 15.29 -11.31 -16.22
CA THR A 56 14.77 -10.36 -15.25
C THR A 56 15.89 -9.53 -14.61
N VAL A 57 16.98 -10.16 -14.20
CA VAL A 57 18.14 -9.47 -13.62
C VAL A 57 18.76 -8.47 -14.59
N ASN A 58 18.77 -8.78 -15.90
CA ASN A 58 19.26 -7.89 -16.95
C ASN A 58 18.23 -6.87 -17.46
N SER A 59 17.03 -6.85 -16.90
CA SER A 59 15.94 -6.00 -17.37
C SER A 59 16.05 -4.58 -16.80
N SER A 60 15.30 -3.64 -17.39
CA SER A 60 15.33 -2.24 -16.94
C SER A 60 14.85 -2.09 -15.49
N PHE A 61 14.05 -3.05 -15.02
CA PHE A 61 13.55 -3.18 -13.64
C PHE A 61 14.65 -3.27 -12.56
N TYR A 62 15.82 -3.85 -12.89
CA TYR A 62 16.99 -3.92 -12.00
C TYR A 62 18.05 -2.87 -12.33
N GLY A 63 18.11 -2.38 -13.58
CA GLY A 63 18.96 -1.24 -13.94
C GLY A 63 20.47 -1.47 -13.75
N LEU A 64 20.94 -2.70 -13.97
CA LEU A 64 22.34 -3.06 -13.79
C LEU A 64 23.27 -2.34 -14.77
N ARG A 65 24.45 -1.92 -14.30
CA ARG A 65 25.49 -1.29 -15.14
C ARG A 65 26.16 -2.26 -16.11
N GLN A 66 26.25 -3.52 -15.73
CA GLN A 66 26.88 -4.59 -16.52
C GLN A 66 25.93 -5.76 -16.65
N ARG A 67 26.00 -6.46 -17.79
CA ARG A 67 25.19 -7.63 -18.07
C ARG A 67 25.56 -8.79 -17.14
N CYS A 68 24.57 -9.42 -16.54
CA CYS A 68 24.69 -10.64 -15.77
C CYS A 68 24.59 -11.87 -16.68
N ALA A 69 25.58 -12.76 -16.62
CA ALA A 69 25.72 -13.92 -17.51
C ALA A 69 25.51 -15.28 -16.81
N SER A 70 25.46 -15.32 -15.47
CA SER A 70 25.30 -16.58 -14.71
C SER A 70 24.55 -16.37 -13.40
N ILE A 71 24.03 -17.45 -12.81
CA ILE A 71 23.34 -17.38 -11.51
C ILE A 71 24.31 -17.00 -10.40
N ASN A 72 25.54 -17.52 -10.45
CA ASN A 72 26.61 -17.10 -9.52
C ASN A 72 26.85 -15.58 -9.57
N GLN A 73 26.90 -15.00 -10.78
CA GLN A 73 27.04 -13.56 -10.92
C GLN A 73 25.82 -12.82 -10.39
N ALA A 74 24.60 -13.32 -10.62
CA ALA A 74 23.38 -12.72 -10.07
C ALA A 74 23.38 -12.72 -8.53
N ILE A 75 23.85 -13.80 -7.89
CA ILE A 75 23.99 -13.89 -6.43
C ILE A 75 24.97 -12.85 -5.91
N VAL A 76 26.10 -12.63 -6.61
CA VAL A 76 27.09 -11.61 -6.23
C VAL A 76 26.54 -10.18 -6.41
N MET A 77 25.77 -9.94 -7.48
CA MET A 77 25.28 -8.60 -7.81
C MET A 77 24.05 -8.17 -7.00
N LEU A 78 23.11 -9.09 -6.77
CA LEU A 78 21.83 -8.80 -6.12
C LEU A 78 21.76 -9.33 -4.68
N GLY A 79 22.65 -10.26 -4.32
CA GLY A 79 22.57 -11.00 -3.07
C GLY A 79 21.78 -12.31 -3.20
N LEU A 80 22.07 -13.21 -2.26
CA LEU A 80 21.44 -14.53 -2.16
C LEU A 80 19.91 -14.44 -2.02
N SER A 81 19.41 -13.52 -1.18
CA SER A 81 17.97 -13.43 -0.90
C SER A 81 17.17 -13.05 -2.14
N ALA A 82 17.65 -12.09 -2.92
CA ALA A 82 17.01 -11.69 -4.18
C ALA A 82 16.90 -12.85 -5.18
N VAL A 83 18.00 -13.59 -5.40
CA VAL A 83 18.01 -14.74 -6.32
C VAL A 83 17.10 -15.86 -5.82
N LYS A 84 17.13 -16.17 -4.52
CA LYS A 84 16.22 -17.12 -3.88
C LYS A 84 14.76 -16.73 -4.14
N THR A 85 14.41 -15.48 -3.87
CA THR A 85 13.05 -14.97 -4.00
C THR A 85 12.57 -14.97 -5.45
N LEU A 86 13.43 -14.63 -6.42
CA LEU A 86 13.12 -14.79 -7.84
C LEU A 86 12.87 -16.25 -8.22
N ALA A 87 13.74 -17.17 -7.77
CA ALA A 87 13.60 -18.60 -8.07
C ALA A 87 12.27 -19.16 -7.53
N LEU A 88 11.91 -18.80 -6.30
CA LEU A 88 10.63 -19.16 -5.68
C LEU A 88 9.45 -18.55 -6.45
N GLY A 89 9.52 -17.25 -6.77
CA GLY A 89 8.45 -16.54 -7.47
C GLY A 89 8.13 -17.14 -8.83
N PHE A 90 9.13 -17.39 -9.68
CA PHE A 90 8.88 -18.03 -10.97
C PHE A 90 8.30 -19.43 -10.86
N SER A 91 8.77 -20.21 -9.89
CA SER A 91 8.30 -21.58 -9.67
C SER A 91 6.85 -21.61 -9.18
N LEU A 92 6.49 -20.71 -8.26
CA LEU A 92 5.13 -20.60 -7.72
C LEU A 92 4.15 -20.04 -8.74
N VAL A 93 4.54 -19.02 -9.50
CA VAL A 93 3.72 -18.47 -10.58
C VAL A 93 3.40 -19.55 -11.62
N ALA A 94 4.40 -20.34 -12.02
CA ALA A 94 4.19 -21.46 -12.94
C ALA A 94 3.21 -22.50 -12.37
N ALA A 95 3.40 -22.92 -11.11
CA ALA A 95 2.55 -23.91 -10.45
C ALA A 95 1.08 -23.47 -10.31
N ILE A 96 0.85 -22.17 -10.05
CA ILE A 96 -0.51 -21.61 -9.95
C ILE A 96 -1.15 -21.50 -11.35
N SER A 97 -0.37 -21.15 -12.37
CA SER A 97 -0.88 -20.91 -13.72
C SER A 97 -1.21 -22.20 -14.48
N GLU A 98 -0.49 -23.29 -14.21
CA GLU A 98 -0.71 -24.60 -14.82
C GLU A 98 -2.03 -25.25 -14.38
N LYS A 99 -2.47 -24.98 -13.15
CA LYS A 99 -3.69 -25.56 -12.56
C LYS A 99 -4.93 -24.68 -12.70
N GLY A 100 -4.93 -23.70 -13.62
CA GLY A 100 -6.02 -22.77 -13.80
C GLY A 100 -7.36 -23.47 -14.06
N SER A 101 -8.34 -23.32 -13.17
CA SER A 101 -9.69 -23.87 -13.35
C SER A 101 -10.66 -22.85 -13.94
N GLU A 102 -11.65 -23.33 -14.69
CA GLU A 102 -12.68 -22.47 -15.28
C GLU A 102 -13.45 -21.69 -14.21
N GLY A 103 -13.85 -20.46 -14.50
CA GLY A 103 -14.69 -19.65 -13.61
C GLY A 103 -13.95 -18.89 -12.51
N PHE A 104 -12.62 -18.80 -12.58
CA PHE A 104 -11.82 -17.83 -11.82
C PHE A 104 -11.16 -16.84 -12.79
N ASP A 105 -11.25 -15.54 -12.49
CA ASP A 105 -10.64 -14.49 -13.31
C ASP A 105 -9.14 -14.36 -12.98
N TYR A 106 -8.34 -15.26 -13.56
CA TYR A 106 -6.89 -15.26 -13.40
C TYR A 106 -6.25 -13.98 -13.94
N THR A 107 -6.83 -13.34 -14.95
CA THR A 107 -6.30 -12.09 -15.52
C THR A 107 -6.38 -10.95 -14.49
N SER A 108 -7.52 -10.79 -13.82
CA SER A 108 -7.67 -9.80 -12.73
C SER A 108 -6.85 -10.17 -11.49
N TYR A 109 -6.80 -11.45 -11.13
CA TYR A 109 -5.98 -11.94 -10.02
C TYR A 109 -4.49 -11.60 -10.22
N TRP A 110 -3.91 -11.97 -11.38
CA TRP A 110 -2.51 -11.69 -11.68
C TRP A 110 -2.23 -10.21 -11.84
N ARG A 111 -3.17 -9.43 -12.41
CA ARG A 111 -3.04 -7.97 -12.47
C ARG A 111 -2.92 -7.37 -11.07
N ARG A 112 -3.80 -7.76 -10.13
CA ARG A 112 -3.75 -7.28 -8.74
C ARG A 112 -2.45 -7.66 -8.05
N GLY A 113 -2.10 -8.94 -8.06
CA GLY A 113 -0.87 -9.42 -7.42
C GLY A 113 0.39 -8.74 -8.00
N LEU A 114 0.45 -8.58 -9.32
CA LEU A 114 1.57 -7.90 -9.97
C LEU A 114 1.67 -6.44 -9.55
N TYR A 115 0.56 -5.71 -9.51
CA TYR A 115 0.54 -4.30 -9.12
C TYR A 115 0.92 -4.14 -7.66
N SER A 116 0.36 -4.97 -6.77
CA SER A 116 0.69 -5.00 -5.34
C SER A 116 2.17 -5.31 -5.12
N GLY A 117 2.71 -6.33 -5.79
CA GLY A 117 4.13 -6.70 -5.69
C GLY A 117 5.08 -5.60 -6.17
N ILE A 118 4.81 -5.00 -7.34
CA ILE A 118 5.65 -3.90 -7.85
C ILE A 118 5.61 -2.72 -6.88
N ALA A 119 4.42 -2.33 -6.40
CA ALA A 119 4.25 -1.25 -5.46
C ALA A 119 5.01 -1.51 -4.14
N ALA A 120 4.83 -2.71 -3.57
CA ALA A 120 5.48 -3.11 -2.32
C ALA A 120 7.01 -3.05 -2.44
N ARG A 121 7.56 -3.49 -3.58
CA ARG A 121 9.00 -3.39 -3.86
C ARG A 121 9.48 -1.95 -3.97
N LEU A 122 8.74 -1.10 -4.68
CA LEU A 122 9.10 0.31 -4.85
C LEU A 122 9.07 1.04 -3.51
N VAL A 123 8.05 0.80 -2.69
CA VAL A 123 7.96 1.32 -1.32
C VAL A 123 9.15 0.84 -0.49
N ALA A 124 9.40 -0.47 -0.45
CA ALA A 124 10.53 -1.08 0.27
C ALA A 124 11.88 -0.46 -0.12
N ARG A 125 12.08 -0.16 -1.42
CA ARG A 125 13.28 0.51 -1.93
C ARG A 125 13.38 1.96 -1.47
N VAL A 126 12.29 2.74 -1.58
CA VAL A 126 12.28 4.16 -1.18
C VAL A 126 12.58 4.30 0.31
N VAL A 127 11.98 3.42 1.13
CA VAL A 127 12.12 3.44 2.59
C VAL A 127 13.30 2.59 3.09
N LYS A 128 14.01 1.92 2.19
CA LYS A 128 15.22 1.11 2.43
C LYS A 128 15.02 0.03 3.49
N THR A 129 13.97 -0.78 3.37
CA THR A 129 13.71 -1.87 4.32
C THR A 129 14.70 -3.04 4.18
N GLY A 130 15.37 -3.17 3.03
CA GLY A 130 16.24 -4.31 2.72
C GLY A 130 15.49 -5.60 2.37
N PHE A 131 14.18 -5.49 2.11
CA PHE A 131 13.29 -6.60 1.77
C PHE A 131 12.57 -6.35 0.44
N GLU A 132 13.23 -5.73 -0.53
CA GLU A 132 12.63 -5.33 -1.80
C GLU A 132 12.05 -6.53 -2.55
N GLU A 133 12.81 -7.61 -2.69
CA GLU A 133 12.39 -8.80 -3.41
C GLU A 133 11.35 -9.61 -2.62
N GLU A 134 11.49 -9.73 -1.29
CA GLU A 134 10.48 -10.37 -0.44
C GLU A 134 9.16 -9.59 -0.45
N SER A 135 9.22 -8.26 -0.46
CA SER A 135 8.02 -7.40 -0.59
C SER A 135 7.36 -7.59 -1.95
N PHE A 136 8.16 -7.71 -3.03
CA PHE A 136 7.64 -8.01 -4.36
C PHE A 136 6.88 -9.34 -4.36
N LEU A 137 7.53 -10.40 -3.90
CA LEU A 137 6.94 -11.74 -3.92
C LEU A 137 5.75 -11.85 -2.96
N GLY A 138 5.85 -11.22 -1.79
CA GLY A 138 4.76 -11.14 -0.82
C GLY A 138 3.51 -10.48 -1.40
N GLY A 139 3.66 -9.36 -2.12
CA GLY A 139 2.54 -8.71 -2.82
C GLY A 139 2.01 -9.51 -4.01
N LEU A 140 2.89 -10.20 -4.75
CA LEU A 140 2.49 -11.07 -5.85
C LEU A 140 1.67 -12.29 -5.40
N LEU A 141 1.97 -12.83 -4.21
CA LEU A 141 1.35 -14.04 -3.66
C LEU A 141 0.31 -13.77 -2.56
N GLN A 142 0.05 -12.51 -2.20
CA GLN A 142 -0.81 -12.15 -1.07
C GLN A 142 -2.20 -12.83 -1.15
N ASP A 143 -2.70 -12.98 -2.38
CA ASP A 143 -4.05 -13.48 -2.67
C ASP A 143 -4.06 -14.99 -3.01
N VAL A 144 -2.96 -15.72 -2.83
CA VAL A 144 -2.85 -17.14 -3.22
C VAL A 144 -3.90 -18.03 -2.53
N GLY A 145 -4.39 -17.63 -1.37
CA GLY A 145 -5.49 -18.29 -0.69
C GLY A 145 -6.81 -18.24 -1.46
N MET A 146 -7.04 -17.23 -2.32
CA MET A 146 -8.23 -17.16 -3.16
C MET A 146 -8.25 -18.31 -4.17
N VAL A 147 -7.10 -18.63 -4.76
CA VAL A 147 -6.96 -19.79 -5.66
C VAL A 147 -7.24 -21.08 -4.91
N ALA A 148 -6.67 -21.23 -3.71
CA ALA A 148 -6.89 -22.42 -2.89
C ALA A 148 -8.37 -22.59 -2.49
N MET A 149 -9.04 -21.51 -2.09
CA MET A 149 -10.47 -21.52 -1.76
C MET A 149 -11.33 -21.80 -2.98
N HIS A 150 -11.00 -21.23 -4.14
CA HIS A 150 -11.72 -21.52 -5.40
C HIS A 150 -11.60 -22.99 -5.81
N GLU A 151 -10.40 -23.58 -5.77
CA GLU A 151 -10.20 -24.98 -6.10
C GLU A 151 -10.91 -25.94 -5.13
N ALA A 152 -10.94 -25.61 -3.85
CA ALA A 152 -11.52 -26.47 -2.82
C ALA A 152 -13.05 -26.33 -2.66
N LEU A 153 -13.57 -25.11 -2.83
CA LEU A 153 -14.97 -24.77 -2.54
C LEU A 153 -15.82 -24.58 -3.81
N GLY A 154 -15.18 -24.41 -4.97
CA GLY A 154 -15.85 -24.30 -6.26
C GLY A 154 -16.92 -23.21 -6.27
N ASN A 155 -18.18 -23.59 -6.53
CA ASN A 155 -19.28 -22.64 -6.69
C ASN A 155 -19.59 -21.82 -5.41
N GLU A 156 -19.36 -22.38 -4.22
CA GLU A 156 -19.57 -21.68 -2.95
C GLU A 156 -18.71 -20.40 -2.89
N TYR A 157 -17.45 -20.51 -3.29
CA TYR A 157 -16.53 -19.35 -3.30
C TYR A 157 -16.84 -18.39 -4.44
N ARG A 158 -17.25 -18.89 -5.62
CA ARG A 158 -17.65 -18.04 -6.76
C ARG A 158 -18.80 -17.10 -6.43
N VAL A 159 -19.77 -17.55 -5.63
CA VAL A 159 -20.89 -16.71 -5.18
C VAL A 159 -20.37 -15.53 -4.34
N ILE A 160 -19.37 -15.78 -3.48
CA ILE A 160 -18.75 -14.73 -2.67
C ILE A 160 -17.94 -13.75 -3.55
N LEU A 161 -17.15 -14.25 -4.50
CA LEU A 161 -16.40 -13.41 -5.44
C LEU A 161 -17.33 -12.53 -6.28
N ALA A 162 -18.46 -13.06 -6.74
CA ALA A 162 -19.47 -12.29 -7.48
C ALA A 162 -20.15 -11.22 -6.61
N ALA A 163 -20.37 -11.49 -5.32
CA ALA A 163 -20.96 -10.56 -4.37
C ALA A 163 -20.06 -9.33 -4.10
N CYS A 164 -18.74 -9.45 -4.28
CA CYS A 164 -17.80 -8.33 -4.13
C CYS A 164 -18.02 -7.20 -5.15
N LYS A 165 -18.66 -7.44 -6.31
CA LYS A 165 -18.93 -6.41 -7.35
C LYS A 165 -17.73 -5.49 -7.66
N HIS A 166 -16.52 -6.05 -7.70
CA HIS A 166 -15.23 -5.35 -7.87
C HIS A 166 -14.71 -4.53 -6.68
N ASP A 167 -15.37 -4.53 -5.51
CA ASP A 167 -14.82 -4.01 -4.26
C ASP A 167 -14.05 -5.10 -3.51
N GLN A 168 -12.74 -5.18 -3.77
CA GLN A 168 -11.86 -6.16 -3.13
C GLN A 168 -11.71 -5.91 -1.62
N ALA A 169 -11.91 -4.68 -1.13
CA ALA A 169 -11.84 -4.39 0.30
C ALA A 169 -12.99 -5.03 1.10
N ALA A 170 -14.08 -5.43 0.43
CA ALA A 170 -15.20 -6.12 1.05
C ALA A 170 -15.00 -7.65 1.15
N LEU A 171 -14.12 -8.24 0.32
CA LEU A 171 -13.93 -9.69 0.22
C LEU A 171 -13.61 -10.35 1.58
N PRO A 172 -12.64 -9.86 2.37
CA PRO A 172 -12.29 -10.52 3.64
C PRO A 172 -13.46 -10.59 4.62
N LYS A 173 -14.36 -9.58 4.59
CA LYS A 173 -15.54 -9.55 5.45
C LYS A 173 -16.58 -10.58 5.00
N LEU A 174 -16.82 -10.69 3.69
CA LEU A 174 -17.77 -11.65 3.13
C LEU A 174 -17.30 -13.09 3.36
N GLU A 175 -16.00 -13.35 3.21
CA GLU A 175 -15.41 -14.65 3.51
C GLU A 175 -15.57 -15.03 4.98
N LEU A 176 -15.31 -14.11 5.92
CA LEU A 176 -15.53 -14.37 7.34
C LEU A 176 -16.99 -14.72 7.65
N GLN A 177 -17.93 -14.02 7.01
CA GLN A 177 -19.36 -14.27 7.22
C GLN A 177 -19.82 -15.61 6.65
N ALA A 178 -19.24 -16.04 5.53
CA ALA A 178 -19.65 -17.28 4.85
C ALA A 178 -18.90 -18.52 5.35
N PHE A 179 -17.62 -18.38 5.68
CA PHE A 179 -16.70 -19.50 5.90
C PHE A 179 -15.94 -19.45 7.24
N GLU A 180 -16.13 -18.39 8.03
CA GLU A 180 -15.40 -18.14 9.30
C GLU A 180 -13.86 -18.23 9.15
N THR A 181 -13.38 -17.94 7.94
CA THR A 181 -11.96 -17.86 7.56
C THR A 181 -11.82 -16.87 6.40
N GLN A 182 -10.59 -16.49 6.09
CA GLN A 182 -10.26 -15.54 5.03
C GLN A 182 -9.19 -16.12 4.11
N HIS A 183 -9.15 -15.68 2.86
CA HIS A 183 -8.12 -16.09 1.91
C HIS A 183 -6.71 -15.79 2.44
N ALA A 184 -6.50 -14.68 3.17
CA ALA A 184 -5.20 -14.37 3.77
C ALA A 184 -4.72 -15.44 4.76
N ASP A 185 -5.63 -16.01 5.58
CA ASP A 185 -5.29 -17.07 6.53
C ASP A 185 -5.01 -18.40 5.81
N ILE A 186 -5.82 -18.74 4.79
CA ILE A 186 -5.60 -19.92 3.95
C ILE A 186 -4.30 -19.82 3.15
N GLY A 187 -4.01 -18.65 2.58
CA GLY A 187 -2.78 -18.39 1.84
C GLY A 187 -1.55 -18.50 2.73
N ALA A 188 -1.60 -17.97 3.95
CA ALA A 188 -0.52 -18.11 4.93
C ALA A 188 -0.31 -19.57 5.36
N MET A 189 -1.39 -20.34 5.54
CA MET A 189 -1.29 -21.78 5.80
C MET A 189 -0.60 -22.49 4.63
N LEU A 190 -1.00 -22.21 3.40
CA LEU A 190 -0.42 -22.82 2.19
C LEU A 190 1.07 -22.47 2.06
N ALA A 191 1.42 -21.21 2.28
CA ALA A 191 2.81 -20.73 2.31
C ALA A 191 3.66 -21.45 3.38
N ARG A 192 3.11 -21.74 4.56
CA ARG A 192 3.80 -22.54 5.59
C ARG A 192 3.94 -24.01 5.20
N ARG A 193 2.92 -24.61 4.58
CA ARG A 193 2.99 -26.00 4.06
C ARG A 193 4.10 -26.13 3.02
N TRP A 194 4.29 -25.08 2.24
CA TRP A 194 5.39 -24.90 1.29
C TRP A 194 6.74 -24.62 1.92
N LYS A 195 6.82 -24.50 3.26
CA LYS A 195 8.02 -24.15 4.03
C LYS A 195 8.62 -22.80 3.62
N LEU A 196 7.81 -21.87 3.13
CA LEU A 196 8.28 -20.53 2.82
C LEU A 196 8.74 -19.82 4.11
N PRO A 197 9.78 -18.98 4.02
CA PRO A 197 10.26 -18.18 5.15
C PRO A 197 9.18 -17.22 5.65
N GLU A 198 9.19 -16.88 6.94
CA GLU A 198 8.15 -16.02 7.55
C GLU A 198 8.15 -14.60 6.96
N GLU A 199 9.26 -14.15 6.37
CA GLU A 199 9.33 -12.92 5.57
C GLU A 199 8.36 -12.94 4.38
N LEU A 200 8.01 -14.12 3.83
CA LEU A 200 6.99 -14.25 2.79
C LEU A 200 5.61 -14.61 3.35
N VAL A 201 5.56 -15.38 4.44
CA VAL A 201 4.28 -15.80 5.05
C VAL A 201 3.57 -14.63 5.73
N MET A 202 4.29 -13.76 6.43
CA MET A 202 3.70 -12.66 7.20
C MET A 202 2.98 -11.64 6.31
N PRO A 203 3.55 -11.18 5.18
CA PRO A 203 2.83 -10.30 4.27
C PRO A 203 1.56 -10.95 3.71
N ILE A 204 1.61 -12.24 3.33
CA ILE A 204 0.41 -12.96 2.86
C ILE A 204 -0.68 -12.97 3.93
N LYS A 205 -0.33 -13.21 5.20
CA LYS A 205 -1.31 -13.27 6.31
C LYS A 205 -1.93 -11.91 6.67
N TYR A 206 -1.15 -10.83 6.57
CA TYR A 206 -1.48 -9.54 7.18
C TYR A 206 -1.64 -8.39 6.19
N HIS A 207 -1.60 -8.62 4.87
CA HIS A 207 -1.71 -7.56 3.85
C HIS A 207 -2.97 -6.69 4.00
N ASP A 208 -4.12 -7.26 4.39
CA ASP A 208 -5.36 -6.50 4.66
C ASP A 208 -5.42 -5.86 6.06
N ARG A 209 -4.55 -6.31 6.98
CA ARG A 209 -4.47 -5.83 8.36
C ARG A 209 -3.02 -5.57 8.81
N PRO A 210 -2.27 -4.66 8.15
CA PRO A 210 -0.83 -4.51 8.40
C PRO A 210 -0.48 -4.07 9.82
N THR A 211 -1.41 -3.43 10.53
CA THR A 211 -1.24 -3.00 11.93
C THR A 211 -1.29 -4.15 12.93
N ALA A 212 -1.81 -5.32 12.54
CA ALA A 212 -1.86 -6.52 13.38
C ALA A 212 -0.64 -7.43 13.23
N ALA A 213 0.33 -7.03 12.40
CA ALA A 213 1.54 -7.80 12.15
C ALA A 213 2.47 -7.85 13.38
N PRO A 214 3.24 -8.93 13.57
CA PRO A 214 4.31 -8.98 14.55
C PRO A 214 5.34 -7.87 14.34
N SER A 215 5.87 -7.32 15.43
CA SER A 215 6.82 -6.19 15.40
C SER A 215 8.05 -6.46 14.52
N SER A 216 8.53 -7.70 14.48
CA SER A 216 9.67 -8.14 13.66
C SER A 216 9.45 -8.09 12.15
N HIS A 217 8.18 -8.04 11.69
CA HIS A 217 7.82 -8.07 10.28
C HIS A 217 7.00 -6.85 9.84
N THR A 218 6.84 -5.85 10.71
CA THR A 218 6.00 -4.66 10.45
C THR A 218 6.38 -3.95 9.14
N ALA A 219 7.68 -3.80 8.85
CA ALA A 219 8.14 -3.05 7.69
C ALA A 219 7.71 -3.70 6.37
N ILE A 220 7.98 -4.99 6.19
CA ILE A 220 7.62 -5.75 4.99
C ILE A 220 6.11 -5.90 4.85
N VAL A 221 5.39 -6.15 5.94
CA VAL A 221 3.93 -6.26 5.90
C VAL A 221 3.29 -4.92 5.52
N ARG A 222 3.77 -3.80 6.07
CA ARG A 222 3.26 -2.46 5.68
C ARG A 222 3.61 -2.12 4.23
N ALA A 223 4.76 -2.57 3.72
CA ALA A 223 5.12 -2.34 2.32
C ALA A 223 4.14 -3.08 1.39
N VAL A 224 3.84 -4.35 1.68
CA VAL A 224 2.84 -5.12 0.95
C VAL A 224 1.43 -4.57 1.14
N GLY A 225 1.04 -4.20 2.36
CA GLY A 225 -0.25 -3.59 2.63
C GLY A 225 -0.44 -2.24 1.92
N LEU A 226 0.61 -1.42 1.81
CA LEU A 226 0.54 -0.19 1.02
C LEU A 226 0.46 -0.49 -0.47
N GLY A 227 1.16 -1.53 -0.94
CA GLY A 227 1.04 -2.03 -2.31
C GLY A 227 -0.37 -2.54 -2.65
N ASN A 228 -1.03 -3.21 -1.70
CA ASN A 228 -2.42 -3.66 -1.82
C ASN A 228 -3.36 -2.47 -2.03
N ILE A 229 -3.19 -1.39 -1.26
CA ILE A 229 -3.98 -0.15 -1.43
C ILE A 229 -3.63 0.54 -2.76
N ALA A 230 -2.36 0.54 -3.18
CA ALA A 230 -1.96 1.07 -4.48
C ALA A 230 -2.65 0.32 -5.65
N ALA A 231 -2.77 -1.00 -5.54
CA ALA A 231 -3.53 -1.80 -6.49
C ALA A 231 -5.03 -1.43 -6.48
N ASP A 232 -5.63 -1.21 -5.31
CA ASP A 232 -7.03 -0.71 -5.23
C ASP A 232 -7.21 0.63 -5.94
N VAL A 233 -6.26 1.56 -5.81
CA VAL A 233 -6.29 2.85 -6.52
C VAL A 233 -6.33 2.64 -8.02
N LEU A 234 -5.42 1.81 -8.55
CA LEU A 234 -5.25 1.63 -9.99
C LEU A 234 -6.36 0.78 -10.62
N LEU A 235 -6.99 -0.12 -9.85
CA LEU A 235 -7.96 -1.08 -10.37
C LEU A 235 -9.42 -0.72 -10.07
N SER A 236 -9.67 0.21 -9.14
CA SER A 236 -11.02 0.63 -8.78
C SER A 236 -11.67 1.52 -9.86
N SER A 237 -12.96 1.31 -10.10
CA SER A 237 -13.79 2.23 -10.89
C SER A 237 -13.95 3.59 -10.21
N GLU A 238 -13.85 3.62 -8.88
CA GLU A 238 -13.97 4.78 -7.99
C GLU A 238 -12.68 4.98 -7.15
N PRO A 239 -11.60 5.50 -7.77
CA PRO A 239 -10.27 5.51 -7.16
C PRO A 239 -10.08 6.55 -6.04
N ALA A 240 -11.01 7.50 -5.86
CA ALA A 240 -10.89 8.59 -4.89
C ALA A 240 -10.74 8.09 -3.44
N GLY A 241 -11.63 7.20 -3.00
CA GLY A 241 -11.57 6.63 -1.65
C GLY A 241 -10.28 5.85 -1.37
N PRO A 242 -9.90 4.87 -2.23
CA PRO A 242 -8.61 4.21 -2.15
C PRO A 242 -7.42 5.16 -2.15
N LEU A 243 -7.44 6.23 -2.96
CA LEU A 243 -6.33 7.18 -3.06
C LEU A 243 -6.14 7.97 -1.76
N GLY A 244 -7.23 8.41 -1.13
CA GLY A 244 -7.15 9.05 0.19
C GLY A 244 -6.57 8.12 1.26
N ARG A 245 -6.97 6.84 1.27
CA ARG A 245 -6.38 5.84 2.16
C ARG A 245 -4.90 5.60 1.85
N TYR A 246 -4.55 5.55 0.57
CA TYR A 246 -3.17 5.35 0.12
C TYR A 246 -2.26 6.46 0.64
N TYR A 247 -2.63 7.74 0.44
CA TYR A 247 -1.86 8.87 0.97
C TYR A 247 -1.75 8.82 2.49
N GLY A 248 -2.87 8.64 3.20
CA GLY A 248 -2.86 8.60 4.66
C GLY A 248 -1.99 7.47 5.23
N ARG A 249 -1.97 6.29 4.59
CA ARG A 249 -1.11 5.18 5.01
C ARG A 249 0.34 5.37 4.59
N ALA A 250 0.60 5.93 3.40
CA ALA A 250 1.96 6.24 2.94
C ALA A 250 2.67 7.21 3.91
N GLU A 251 1.98 8.26 4.33
CA GLU A 251 2.48 9.21 5.32
C GLU A 251 2.59 8.57 6.71
N GLN A 252 1.52 7.95 7.21
CA GLN A 252 1.51 7.38 8.57
C GLN A 252 2.54 6.26 8.78
N TRP A 253 2.73 5.39 7.79
CA TRP A 253 3.60 4.22 7.94
C TRP A 253 5.06 4.49 7.59
N PHE A 254 5.31 5.43 6.69
CA PHE A 254 6.62 5.60 6.06
C PHE A 254 7.05 7.06 5.90
N GLY A 255 6.22 8.03 6.27
CA GLY A 255 6.51 9.46 6.10
C GLY A 255 6.57 9.90 4.63
N LEU A 256 5.92 9.16 3.72
CA LEU A 256 5.92 9.49 2.30
C LEU A 256 4.87 10.56 2.02
N GLY A 257 5.32 11.72 1.50
CA GLY A 257 4.41 12.77 1.04
C GLY A 257 3.65 12.36 -0.23
N SER A 258 2.58 13.09 -0.56
CA SER A 258 1.71 12.80 -1.71
C SER A 258 2.47 12.71 -3.04
N MET A 259 3.47 13.56 -3.26
CA MET A 259 4.31 13.54 -4.46
C MET A 259 5.08 12.22 -4.61
N GLN A 260 5.73 11.76 -3.53
CA GLN A 260 6.46 10.48 -3.54
C GLN A 260 5.50 9.30 -3.71
N ALA A 261 4.30 9.40 -3.10
CA ALA A 261 3.26 8.39 -3.23
C ALA A 261 2.73 8.29 -4.67
N ASP A 262 2.55 9.42 -5.36
CA ASP A 262 2.17 9.49 -6.78
C ASP A 262 3.24 8.89 -7.70
N ASP A 263 4.52 9.16 -7.43
CA ASP A 263 5.63 8.61 -8.20
C ASP A 263 5.66 7.08 -8.14
N VAL A 264 5.35 6.49 -6.98
CA VAL A 264 5.19 5.05 -6.84
C VAL A 264 4.04 4.56 -7.74
N LEU A 265 2.86 5.20 -7.71
CA LEU A 265 1.70 4.80 -8.53
C LEU A 265 2.00 4.83 -10.03
N ARG A 266 2.71 5.87 -10.48
CA ARG A 266 3.15 6.04 -11.88
C ARG A 266 4.16 4.96 -12.29
N SER A 267 5.09 4.64 -11.40
CA SER A 267 6.13 3.64 -11.63
C SER A 267 5.55 2.21 -11.74
N ILE A 268 4.43 1.92 -11.05
CA ILE A 268 3.76 0.61 -11.14
C ILE A 268 3.35 0.31 -12.58
N THR A 269 2.63 1.22 -13.24
CA THR A 269 2.11 0.98 -14.59
C THR A 269 3.21 0.92 -15.63
N GLN A 270 4.28 1.72 -15.47
CA GLN A 270 5.48 1.66 -16.30
C GLN A 270 6.18 0.30 -16.21
N ALA A 271 6.40 -0.21 -14.99
CA ALA A 271 7.07 -1.48 -14.77
C ALA A 271 6.18 -2.70 -15.08
N SER A 272 4.86 -2.59 -14.89
CA SER A 272 3.92 -3.72 -14.99
C SER A 272 4.02 -4.48 -16.31
N ARG A 273 4.13 -3.79 -17.44
CA ARG A 273 4.20 -4.43 -18.76
C ARG A 273 5.45 -5.28 -18.94
N GLU A 274 6.60 -4.77 -18.49
CA GLU A 274 7.86 -5.51 -18.56
C GLU A 274 7.82 -6.73 -17.63
N VAL A 275 7.40 -6.54 -16.39
CA VAL A 275 7.39 -7.61 -15.39
C VAL A 275 6.35 -8.69 -15.71
N ALA A 276 5.16 -8.34 -16.21
CA ALA A 276 4.17 -9.30 -16.69
C ALA A 276 4.75 -10.20 -17.80
N ARG A 277 5.47 -9.61 -18.76
CA ARG A 277 6.13 -10.36 -19.84
C ARG A 277 7.23 -11.28 -19.31
N LEU A 278 8.01 -10.82 -18.33
CA LEU A 278 9.07 -11.62 -17.71
C LEU A 278 8.50 -12.82 -16.95
N LEU A 279 7.39 -12.63 -16.25
CA LEU A 279 6.68 -13.69 -15.52
C LEU A 279 5.76 -14.55 -16.40
N GLN A 280 5.54 -14.15 -17.66
CA GLN A 280 4.58 -14.78 -18.59
C GLN A 280 3.14 -14.77 -18.05
N LEU A 281 2.76 -13.68 -17.38
CA LEU A 281 1.43 -13.49 -16.83
C LEU A 281 0.53 -12.75 -17.82
N ASP A 282 -0.69 -13.23 -17.99
CA ASP A 282 -1.75 -12.42 -18.58
C ASP A 282 -2.33 -11.51 -17.50
N THR A 283 -2.07 -10.21 -17.63
CA THR A 283 -2.66 -9.17 -16.80
C THR A 283 -3.60 -8.29 -17.61
N GLY A 284 -3.99 -8.67 -18.84
CA GLY A 284 -4.79 -7.88 -19.76
C GLY A 284 -4.22 -6.49 -20.06
N SER A 285 -5.10 -5.55 -20.43
CA SER A 285 -4.69 -4.20 -20.83
C SER A 285 -4.07 -3.39 -19.67
N PRO A 286 -2.98 -2.64 -19.95
CA PRO A 286 -2.35 -1.79 -18.96
C PRO A 286 -3.29 -0.66 -18.52
N VAL A 287 -3.21 -0.30 -17.25
CA VAL A 287 -3.96 0.81 -16.65
C VAL A 287 -3.25 2.13 -16.93
N ASP A 288 -4.01 3.18 -17.24
CA ASP A 288 -3.52 4.55 -17.30
C ASP A 288 -3.50 5.19 -15.90
N ALA A 289 -2.33 5.14 -15.24
CA ALA A 289 -2.16 5.74 -13.91
C ALA A 289 -2.43 7.25 -13.90
N GLU A 290 -2.05 7.98 -14.95
CA GLU A 290 -2.26 9.44 -15.02
C GLU A 290 -3.75 9.76 -15.05
N GLY A 291 -4.49 9.08 -15.92
CA GLY A 291 -5.94 9.22 -16.02
C GLY A 291 -6.64 8.87 -14.70
N VAL A 292 -6.22 7.80 -14.03
CA VAL A 292 -6.74 7.39 -12.72
C VAL A 292 -6.47 8.45 -11.66
N LEU A 293 -5.23 8.91 -11.51
CA LEU A 293 -4.84 9.94 -10.54
C LEU A 293 -5.59 11.25 -10.79
N LYS A 294 -5.69 11.70 -12.05
CA LYS A 294 -6.42 12.91 -12.42
C LYS A 294 -7.90 12.81 -12.07
N LYS A 295 -8.55 11.67 -12.37
CA LYS A 295 -9.96 11.41 -12.02
C LYS A 295 -10.15 11.37 -10.50
N ALA A 296 -9.27 10.66 -9.80
CA ALA A 296 -9.31 10.48 -8.35
C ALA A 296 -9.13 11.82 -7.62
N ASN A 297 -8.10 12.58 -7.96
CA ASN A 297 -7.81 13.89 -7.37
C ASN A 297 -8.92 14.91 -7.66
N LYS A 298 -9.47 14.94 -8.89
CA LYS A 298 -10.63 15.80 -9.19
C LYS A 298 -11.83 15.46 -8.29
N ARG A 299 -12.09 14.17 -8.05
CA ARG A 299 -13.22 13.74 -7.23
C ARG A 299 -12.96 13.90 -5.74
N LEU A 300 -11.74 13.67 -5.26
CA LEU A 300 -11.31 14.01 -3.90
C LEU A 300 -11.49 15.51 -3.65
N LEU A 301 -11.02 16.37 -4.56
CA LEU A 301 -11.25 17.81 -4.48
C LEU A 301 -12.75 18.14 -4.49
N ALA A 302 -13.57 17.50 -5.33
CA ALA A 302 -15.02 17.71 -5.31
C ALA A 302 -15.71 17.19 -4.03
N MET A 303 -15.12 16.23 -3.32
CA MET A 303 -15.57 15.78 -2.00
C MET A 303 -15.10 16.74 -0.89
N THR A 304 -14.00 17.46 -1.11
CA THR A 304 -13.45 18.48 -0.20
C THR A 304 -14.08 19.86 -0.43
N ILE A 305 -14.60 20.15 -1.62
CA ILE A 305 -15.36 21.35 -1.95
C ILE A 305 -16.80 21.15 -1.43
N PRO A 306 -17.29 21.96 -0.46
CA PRO A 306 -18.70 21.95 -0.08
C PRO A 306 -19.52 22.58 -1.23
N GLY A 307 -19.92 21.76 -2.20
CA GLY A 307 -20.82 22.16 -3.28
C GLY A 307 -22.26 21.79 -2.94
N GLU A 308 -23.14 22.79 -2.92
CA GLU A 308 -24.60 22.63 -3.13
C GLU A 308 -25.26 21.48 -2.35
N ARG A 309 -25.33 21.63 -1.02
CA ARG A 309 -26.42 21.02 -0.25
C ARG A 309 -27.23 22.13 0.41
N LEU A 310 -28.31 22.52 -0.27
CA LEU A 310 -29.47 23.09 0.39
C LEU A 310 -29.85 22.13 1.53
N GLY A 311 -29.58 22.56 2.77
CA GLY A 311 -30.20 22.00 3.97
C GLY A 311 -29.58 20.75 4.59
N ALA A 312 -28.30 20.78 4.98
CA ALA A 312 -27.82 20.13 6.23
C ALA A 312 -26.35 20.49 6.51
N PRO A 313 -25.98 20.92 7.73
CA PRO A 313 -24.58 21.21 8.05
C PRO A 313 -23.77 19.92 8.15
N LEU A 314 -22.75 19.75 7.30
CA LEU A 314 -21.69 18.77 7.47
C LEU A 314 -20.61 19.39 8.34
N SER A 315 -20.72 19.18 9.65
CA SER A 315 -19.73 19.60 10.64
C SER A 315 -18.77 18.44 10.95
N ILE A 316 -17.57 18.50 10.38
CA ILE A 316 -16.37 18.04 11.09
C ILE A 316 -15.35 19.17 10.99
N GLU A 317 -15.59 20.24 11.75
CA GLU A 317 -14.52 21.17 12.14
C GLU A 317 -13.63 20.43 13.14
N GLU A 318 -12.50 19.89 12.71
CA GLU A 318 -11.52 19.34 13.64
C GLU A 318 -10.87 20.51 14.40
N LYS A 319 -11.30 20.70 15.64
CA LYS A 319 -10.82 21.76 16.52
C LYS A 319 -9.57 21.32 17.27
N ASP A 320 -8.65 22.25 17.45
CA ASP A 320 -7.52 22.10 18.35
C ASP A 320 -8.01 21.96 19.80
N VAL A 321 -7.46 20.97 20.50
CA VAL A 321 -7.93 20.55 21.83
C VAL A 321 -7.66 21.62 22.89
N VAL A 322 -6.66 22.46 22.68
CA VAL A 322 -6.25 23.51 23.63
C VAL A 322 -7.01 24.80 23.34
N CYS A 323 -6.95 25.29 22.11
CA CYS A 323 -7.46 26.61 21.74
C CYS A 323 -8.95 26.62 21.36
N GLY A 324 -9.51 25.49 20.94
CA GLY A 324 -10.89 25.38 20.47
C GLY A 324 -11.16 25.99 19.08
N VAL A 325 -10.12 26.50 18.43
CA VAL A 325 -10.16 26.97 17.03
C VAL A 325 -9.82 25.83 16.07
N ALA A 326 -10.01 26.01 14.77
CA ALA A 326 -9.69 24.99 13.77
C ALA A 326 -8.20 24.58 13.84
N ASN A 327 -7.92 23.28 13.72
CA ASN A 327 -6.57 22.73 13.85
C ASN A 327 -5.69 22.99 12.59
N ARG A 328 -4.42 22.56 12.65
CA ARG A 328 -3.46 22.72 11.55
C ARG A 328 -3.91 22.04 10.25
N THR A 329 -4.48 20.85 10.35
CA THR A 329 -5.00 20.11 9.19
C THR A 329 -6.11 20.90 8.49
N THR A 330 -7.02 21.50 9.26
CA THR A 330 -8.07 22.37 8.73
C THR A 330 -7.48 23.64 8.13
N PHE A 331 -6.43 24.22 8.73
CA PHE A 331 -5.72 25.37 8.16
C PHE A 331 -5.13 25.08 6.79
N ASP A 332 -4.36 23.99 6.65
CA ASP A 332 -3.67 23.67 5.39
C ASP A 332 -4.69 23.43 4.26
N GLN A 333 -5.83 22.80 4.58
CA GLN A 333 -6.95 22.63 3.65
C GLN A 333 -7.57 23.97 3.26
N SER A 334 -7.91 24.81 4.23
CA SER A 334 -8.50 26.12 3.99
C SER A 334 -7.59 27.06 3.20
N LEU A 335 -6.28 27.02 3.43
CA LEU A 335 -5.30 27.85 2.73
C LEU A 335 -5.26 27.50 1.24
N VAL A 336 -5.20 26.20 0.90
CA VAL A 336 -5.19 25.74 -0.50
C VAL A 336 -6.46 26.17 -1.23
N ILE A 337 -7.62 25.98 -0.60
CA ILE A 337 -8.92 26.38 -1.17
C ILE A 337 -8.95 27.90 -1.40
N SER A 338 -8.55 28.67 -0.39
CA SER A 338 -8.59 30.14 -0.45
C SER A 338 -7.62 30.70 -1.48
N PHE A 339 -6.45 30.08 -1.64
CA PHE A 339 -5.45 30.49 -2.63
C PHE A 339 -5.95 30.25 -4.06
N GLU A 340 -6.59 29.11 -4.31
CA GLU A 340 -7.19 28.80 -5.61
C GLU A 340 -8.36 29.73 -5.94
N GLN A 341 -9.20 30.07 -4.96
CA GLN A 341 -10.27 31.05 -5.11
C GLN A 341 -9.71 32.44 -5.45
N ALA A 342 -8.69 32.89 -4.73
CA ALA A 342 -8.03 34.18 -5.00
C ALA A 342 -7.42 34.21 -6.42
N ARG A 343 -6.76 33.13 -6.84
CA ARG A 343 -6.22 32.98 -8.20
C ARG A 343 -7.31 33.01 -9.28
N ALA A 344 -8.50 32.50 -8.97
CA ALA A 344 -9.67 32.53 -9.85
C ALA A 344 -10.41 33.89 -9.84
N GLY A 345 -9.90 34.90 -9.15
CA GLY A 345 -10.47 36.26 -9.14
C GLY A 345 -11.46 36.52 -8.01
N ALA A 346 -11.51 35.68 -6.97
CA ALA A 346 -12.41 35.88 -5.82
C ALA A 346 -11.98 37.04 -4.90
N GLY A 347 -10.88 37.73 -5.18
CA GLY A 347 -10.31 38.82 -4.38
C GLY A 347 -8.95 38.46 -3.76
N PRO A 348 -8.23 39.44 -3.19
CA PRO A 348 -6.93 39.20 -2.56
C PRO A 348 -7.06 38.31 -1.32
N LEU A 349 -6.05 37.48 -1.10
CA LEU A 349 -5.92 36.61 0.07
C LEU A 349 -4.81 37.15 0.96
N SER A 350 -5.12 37.35 2.24
CA SER A 350 -4.15 37.75 3.26
C SER A 350 -4.01 36.65 4.30
N LEU A 351 -2.76 36.35 4.68
CA LEU A 351 -2.42 35.40 5.74
C LEU A 351 -1.58 36.13 6.77
N VAL A 352 -1.99 36.02 8.03
CA VAL A 352 -1.23 36.56 9.18
C VAL A 352 -0.92 35.40 10.12
N ILE A 353 0.35 35.27 10.51
CA ILE A 353 0.78 34.30 11.51
C ILE A 353 1.22 35.08 12.75
N PHE A 354 0.64 34.72 13.89
CA PHE A 354 0.93 35.26 15.21
C PHE A 354 1.75 34.23 15.99
N GLU A 355 2.84 34.67 16.62
CA GLU A 355 3.65 33.86 17.50
C GLU A 355 3.64 34.46 18.91
N ILE A 356 3.47 33.62 19.93
CA ILE A 356 3.54 34.05 21.33
C ILE A 356 4.99 33.98 21.78
N ASP A 357 5.62 35.14 21.95
CA ASP A 357 6.96 35.23 22.50
C ASP A 357 7.01 34.70 23.94
N GLY A 358 8.01 33.88 24.25
CA GLY A 358 8.27 33.43 25.62
C GLY A 358 7.24 32.46 26.22
N LEU A 359 6.42 31.79 25.39
CA LEU A 359 5.44 30.81 25.87
C LEU A 359 6.09 29.68 26.68
N ASP A 360 7.29 29.23 26.27
CA ASP A 360 8.05 28.22 27.00
C ASP A 360 8.51 28.73 28.38
N SER A 361 8.92 29.99 28.49
CA SER A 361 9.27 30.62 29.76
C SER A 361 8.06 30.72 30.70
N ILE A 362 6.87 31.05 30.17
CA ILE A 362 5.61 31.06 30.93
C ILE A 362 5.24 29.66 31.44
N ASN A 363 5.45 28.64 30.61
CA ASN A 363 5.23 27.24 31.00
C ASN A 363 6.19 26.77 32.10
N LEU A 364 7.44 27.26 32.07
CA LEU A 364 8.49 26.94 33.04
C LEU A 364 8.32 27.68 34.38
N GLU A 365 7.97 28.98 34.36
CA GLU A 365 7.82 29.80 35.57
C GLU A 365 6.50 29.55 36.31
N HIS A 366 5.47 29.12 35.58
CA HIS A 366 4.16 28.83 36.14
C HIS A 366 3.78 27.37 35.93
N THR A 367 2.96 27.08 34.92
CA THR A 367 2.56 25.71 34.55
C THR A 367 2.15 25.65 33.09
N GLN A 368 2.11 24.46 32.50
CA GLN A 368 1.56 24.24 31.17
C GLN A 368 0.09 24.70 31.05
N ALA A 369 -0.71 24.55 32.12
CA ALA A 369 -2.09 25.03 32.14
C ALA A 369 -2.19 26.56 32.02
N THR A 370 -1.18 27.29 32.50
CA THR A 370 -1.06 28.74 32.35
C THR A 370 -0.77 29.12 30.91
N GLY A 371 0.17 28.44 30.23
CA GLY A 371 0.42 28.65 28.80
C GLY A 371 -0.79 28.31 27.92
N ASP A 372 -1.51 27.23 28.24
CA ASP A 372 -2.75 26.87 27.56
C ASP A 372 -3.85 27.92 27.77
N ALA A 373 -3.88 28.61 28.92
CA ALA A 373 -4.80 29.71 29.16
C ALA A 373 -4.46 30.94 28.31
N VAL A 374 -3.16 31.26 28.13
CA VAL A 374 -2.70 32.33 27.23
C VAL A 374 -3.08 32.02 25.77
N LEU A 375 -2.83 30.79 25.33
CA LEU A 375 -3.20 30.32 23.99
C LEU A 375 -4.71 30.44 23.72
N ARG A 376 -5.55 30.01 24.68
CA ARG A 376 -7.02 30.15 24.59
C ARG A 376 -7.48 31.60 24.57
N TRP A 377 -6.85 32.46 25.38
CA TRP A 377 -7.19 33.87 25.41
C TRP A 377 -6.85 34.55 24.09
N LEU A 378 -5.65 34.30 23.55
CA LEU A 378 -5.22 34.86 22.27
C LEU A 378 -6.12 34.38 21.12
N ALA A 379 -6.43 33.09 21.07
CA ALA A 379 -7.33 32.53 20.07
C ALA A 379 -8.69 33.24 20.05
N ARG A 380 -9.32 33.41 21.23
CA ARG A 380 -10.60 34.12 21.36
C ARG A 380 -10.51 35.60 20.99
N MET A 381 -9.40 36.26 21.35
CA MET A 381 -9.17 37.66 21.00
C MET A 381 -9.09 37.82 19.48
N LEU A 382 -8.31 36.97 18.80
CA LEU A 382 -8.19 36.97 17.34
C LEU A 382 -9.53 36.63 16.67
N GLU A 383 -10.27 35.63 17.16
CA GLU A 383 -11.59 35.30 16.61
C GLU A 383 -12.55 36.49 16.68
N ASN A 384 -12.57 37.21 17.80
CA ASN A 384 -13.42 38.39 17.95
C ASN A 384 -12.96 39.55 17.06
N GLN A 385 -11.66 39.79 16.96
CA GLN A 385 -11.11 40.90 16.18
C GLN A 385 -11.31 40.71 14.67
N PHE A 386 -11.14 39.48 14.17
CA PHE A 386 -11.20 39.19 12.73
C PHE A 386 -12.56 38.68 12.25
N ARG A 387 -13.54 38.48 13.15
CA ARG A 387 -14.91 38.07 12.79
C ARG A 387 -15.57 39.01 11.78
N ALA A 388 -15.43 40.32 11.97
CA ALA A 388 -16.04 41.34 11.11
C ALA A 388 -15.46 41.33 9.68
N ALA A 389 -14.20 40.91 9.54
CA ALA A 389 -13.50 40.77 8.27
C ALA A 389 -13.62 39.36 7.65
N ALA A 390 -14.55 38.53 8.16
CA ALA A 390 -14.70 37.13 7.77
C ALA A 390 -13.39 36.30 7.90
N GLY A 391 -12.49 36.69 8.80
CA GLY A 391 -11.24 36.00 9.04
C GLY A 391 -11.44 34.73 9.86
N THR A 392 -10.81 33.64 9.45
CA THR A 392 -10.84 32.38 10.20
C THR A 392 -9.52 32.19 10.94
N VAL A 393 -9.62 31.86 12.23
CA VAL A 393 -8.46 31.64 13.12
C VAL A 393 -8.17 30.16 13.23
N TYR A 394 -6.89 29.81 13.19
CA TYR A 394 -6.41 28.44 13.23
C TYR A 394 -5.27 28.28 14.21
N ARG A 395 -5.17 27.07 14.76
CA ARG A 395 -3.96 26.61 15.45
C ARG A 395 -2.94 26.15 14.42
N PHE A 396 -1.80 26.84 14.34
CA PHE A 396 -0.76 26.52 13.35
C PHE A 396 0.29 25.53 13.88
N GLY A 397 0.62 25.62 15.17
CA GLY A 397 1.53 24.72 15.89
C GLY A 397 2.31 25.43 17.01
N GLY A 398 2.81 24.71 18.02
CA GLY A 398 3.72 25.27 19.04
C GLY A 398 3.18 26.53 19.76
N ALA A 399 3.81 27.70 19.57
CA ALA A 399 3.32 28.98 20.11
C ALA A 399 2.53 29.82 19.08
N GLN A 400 2.21 29.24 17.91
CA GLN A 400 1.72 29.97 16.75
C GLN A 400 0.22 29.75 16.49
N LEU A 401 -0.44 30.84 16.05
CA LEU A 401 -1.78 30.86 15.49
C LEU A 401 -1.76 31.53 14.12
N ALA A 402 -2.64 31.10 13.22
CA ALA A 402 -2.76 31.71 11.90
C ALA A 402 -4.15 32.29 11.71
N VAL A 403 -4.25 33.40 11.00
CA VAL A 403 -5.50 34.02 10.59
C VAL A 403 -5.50 34.12 9.07
N LEU A 404 -6.49 33.48 8.45
CA LEU A 404 -6.70 33.53 7.01
C LEU A 404 -7.85 34.49 6.70
N LEU A 405 -7.57 35.51 5.89
CA LEU A 405 -8.50 36.56 5.51
C LEU A 405 -8.72 36.53 4.00
N GLN A 406 -9.95 36.25 3.59
CA GLN A 406 -10.33 36.28 2.18
C GLN A 406 -10.92 37.65 1.84
N ARG A 407 -10.65 38.16 0.64
CA ARG A 407 -11.24 39.41 0.11
C ARG A 407 -10.85 40.65 0.91
N THR A 408 -9.58 40.77 1.27
CA THR A 408 -9.04 41.98 1.91
C THR A 408 -8.80 43.08 0.89
N ASP A 409 -9.85 43.83 0.54
CA ASP A 409 -9.77 45.00 -0.35
C ASP A 409 -9.12 46.24 0.30
#